data_AF-A0A964UZH6-F1
#
_entry.id   AF-A0A964UZH6-F1
#
_cell.length_a   1.000
_cell.length_b   1.000
_cell.length_c   1.000
_cell.angle_alpha   90.00
_cell.angle_beta   90.00
_cell.angle_gamma   90.00
#
_symmetry.space_group_name_H-M   'P 1'
#
loop_
_entity.id
_entity.type
_entity.pdbx_description
1 polymer ?
#
loop_
_entity_poly.entity_id
_entity_poly.type
_entity_poly.pdbx_seq_one_letter_code
_entity_poly.pdbx_strand_id
1 'polypeptide(L)' 'LHDDGLCLGSSSGINVAGAIELGKKMGPNKIIVTILCDVGTRYTSKLFNREFLKSKGLPCPDWIK' A
#
# COMPACT_ATOMS: atom_id res chain seq x y z
N LEU A 1 -1.19 -6.22 -5.93
CA LEU A 1 -0.90 -6.97 -7.17
C LEU A 1 -1.49 -8.37 -7.12
N HIS A 2 -1.11 -9.19 -6.15
CA HIS A 2 -1.55 -10.58 -6.07
C HIS A 2 -3.07 -10.75 -5.93
N ASP A 3 -3.72 -10.01 -5.02
CA ASP A 3 -5.15 -10.21 -4.76
C ASP A 3 -6.03 -9.32 -5.66
N ASP A 4 -5.77 -8.00 -5.70
CA ASP A 4 -6.61 -7.04 -6.41
C ASP A 4 -6.02 -6.48 -7.73
N GLY A 5 -4.85 -6.95 -8.16
CA GLY A 5 -4.20 -6.46 -9.40
C GLY A 5 -3.63 -5.03 -9.34
N LEU A 6 -3.81 -4.29 -8.23
CA LEU A 6 -3.34 -2.91 -8.11
C LEU A 6 -1.86 -2.83 -7.69
N CYS A 7 -1.06 -2.06 -8.44
CA CYS A 7 0.34 -1.71 -8.12
C CYS A 7 0.45 -0.19 -7.97
N LEU A 8 0.59 0.30 -6.74
CA LEU A 8 0.41 1.71 -6.39
C LEU A 8 1.59 2.25 -5.58
N GLY A 9 1.70 3.58 -5.52
CA GLY A 9 2.65 4.28 -4.65
C GLY A 9 2.32 4.15 -3.17
N SER A 10 3.29 4.51 -2.32
CA SER A 10 3.18 4.38 -0.86
C SER A 10 2.07 5.24 -0.25
N SER A 11 1.79 6.42 -0.81
CA SER A 11 0.70 7.29 -0.36
C SER A 11 -0.67 6.61 -0.45
N SER A 12 -0.90 5.83 -1.50
CA SER A 12 -2.12 5.02 -1.64
C SER A 12 -2.24 3.98 -0.52
N GLY A 13 -1.11 3.35 -0.13
CA GLY A 13 -1.08 2.42 1.00
C GLY A 13 -1.45 3.09 2.33
N ILE A 14 -0.92 4.29 2.59
CA ILE A 14 -1.29 5.08 3.78
C ILE A 14 -2.76 5.47 3.76
N ASN A 15 -3.28 5.88 2.62
CA ASN A 15 -4.68 6.25 2.42
C ASN A 15 -5.64 5.08 2.68
N VAL A 16 -5.30 3.87 2.22
CA VAL A 16 -6.08 2.65 2.48
C VAL A 16 -6.01 2.27 3.97
N ALA A 17 -4.84 2.34 4.59
CA ALA A 17 -4.71 2.09 6.03
C ALA A 17 -5.56 3.05 6.85
N GLY A 18 -5.57 4.34 6.50
CA GLY A 18 -6.43 5.35 7.12
C GLY A 18 -7.92 5.09 6.90
N ALA A 19 -8.32 4.69 5.68
CA ALA A 19 -9.71 4.35 5.38
C ALA A 19 -10.20 3.14 6.19
N ILE A 20 -9.37 2.11 6.33
CA ILE A 20 -9.67 0.93 7.17
C ILE A 20 -9.86 1.35 8.64
N GLU A 21 -8.93 2.14 9.18
CA GLU A 21 -9.01 2.60 10.57
C GLU A 21 -10.22 3.50 10.83
N LEU A 22 -10.56 4.37 9.87
CA LEU A 22 -11.77 5.18 9.94
C LEU A 22 -13.03 4.30 9.93
N GLY A 23 -13.08 3.27 9.08
CA GLY A 23 -14.19 2.33 9.02
C GLY A 23 -14.43 1.62 10.34
N LYS A 24 -13.36 1.19 11.02
CA LYS A 24 -13.46 0.60 12.37
C LYS A 24 -14.08 1.57 13.39
N LYS A 25 -13.74 2.87 13.31
CA LYS A 25 -14.25 3.90 14.22
C LYS A 25 -15.71 4.29 13.94
N MET A 26 -16.11 4.33 12.68
CA MET A 26 -17.47 4.75 12.29
C MET A 26 -18.51 3.62 12.41
N GLY A 27 -18.07 2.37 12.42
CA GLY A 27 -18.94 1.20 12.47
C GLY A 27 -19.48 0.77 11.09
N PRO A 28 -20.29 -0.31 11.06
CA PRO A 28 -20.76 -0.93 9.81
C PRO A 28 -21.71 -0.02 9.01
N ASN A 29 -21.95 -0.38 7.75
CA ASN A 29 -22.87 0.30 6.83
C ASN A 29 -22.50 1.75 6.47
N LYS A 30 -21.19 2.06 6.46
CA LYS A 30 -20.64 3.34 6.00
C LYS A 30 -19.84 3.14 4.73
N ILE A 31 -19.92 4.11 3.82
CA ILE A 31 -19.12 4.13 2.59
C ILE A 31 -17.96 5.09 2.82
N ILE A 32 -16.74 4.59 2.68
CA ILE A 32 -15.52 5.37 2.79
C ILE A 32 -14.84 5.38 1.44
N VAL A 33 -14.49 6.57 0.98
CA VAL A 33 -13.76 6.80 -0.27
C VAL A 33 -12.39 7.35 0.08
N THR A 34 -11.36 6.87 -0.60
CA THR A 34 -9.99 7.37 -0.48
C THR A 34 -9.31 7.43 -1.84
N ILE A 35 -8.17 8.11 -1.93
CA ILE A 35 -7.49 8.38 -3.19
C ILE A 35 -6.32 7.41 -3.38
N LEU A 36 -6.24 6.84 -4.59
CA LEU A 36 -5.08 6.07 -5.05
C LEU A 36 -4.26 6.98 -5.96
N CYS A 37 -3.18 7.54 -5.41
CA CYS A 37 -2.54 8.74 -5.95
C CYS A 37 -1.79 8.50 -7.27
N ASP A 38 -1.09 7.37 -7.40
CA ASP A 38 -0.32 7.04 -8.59
C ASP A 38 0.10 5.56 -8.65
N VAL A 39 0.71 5.19 -9.78
CA VAL A 39 1.21 3.84 -10.07
C VAL A 39 2.51 3.53 -9.32
N GLY A 40 2.61 2.30 -8.82
CA GLY A 40 3.75 1.83 -8.04
C GLY A 40 5.06 1.69 -8.82
N THR A 41 4.98 1.55 -10.15
CA THR A 41 6.16 1.40 -11.02
C THR A 41 7.14 2.57 -10.93
N ARG A 42 6.67 3.75 -10.50
CA ARG A 42 7.52 4.93 -10.25
C ARG A 42 8.47 4.76 -9.06
N TYR A 43 8.20 3.80 -8.18
CA TYR A 43 8.91 3.61 -6.91
C TYR A 43 9.70 2.29 -6.86
N THR A 44 9.95 1.66 -8.01
CA THR A 44 10.61 0.35 -8.12
C THR A 44 11.99 0.30 -7.48
N SER A 45 12.77 1.38 -7.55
CA SER A 45 14.11 1.46 -6.94
C SER A 45 14.12 1.47 -5.41
N LYS A 46 12.95 1.64 -4.77
CA LYS A 46 12.81 1.69 -3.31
C LYS A 46 11.70 0.76 -2.81
N LEU A 47 10.45 1.11 -3.08
CA LEU A 47 9.25 0.45 -2.54
C LEU A 47 9.15 -1.03 -2.96
N PHE A 48 9.73 -1.38 -4.10
CA PHE A 48 9.75 -2.74 -4.63
C PHE A 48 11.18 -3.30 -4.78
N ASN A 49 12.14 -2.76 -4.03
CA ASN A 49 13.52 -3.21 -4.04
C ASN A 49 13.84 -3.94 -2.73
N ARG A 50 14.16 -5.24 -2.82
CA ARG A 50 14.45 -6.11 -1.67
C ARG A 50 15.62 -5.61 -0.81
N GLU A 51 16.71 -5.17 -1.42
CA GLU A 51 17.89 -4.66 -0.71
C GLU A 51 17.57 -3.38 0.04
N PHE A 52 16.86 -2.45 -0.61
CA PHE A 52 16.41 -1.21 0.01
C PHE A 52 15.50 -1.49 1.20
N LEU A 53 14.48 -2.34 1.05
CA LEU A 53 13.57 -2.70 2.13
C LEU A 53 14.31 -3.32 3.32
N LYS A 54 15.21 -4.28 3.05
CA LYS A 54 16.06 -4.88 4.10
C LYS A 54 16.94 -3.87 4.80
N SER A 55 17.57 -2.95 4.05
CA SER A 55 18.41 -1.88 4.63
C SER A 55 17.63 -0.94 5.57
N LYS A 56 16.31 -0.89 5.44
CA LYS A 56 15.40 -0.10 6.27
C LYS A 56 14.66 -0.93 7.33
N GLY A 57 14.93 -2.23 7.42
CA GLY A 57 14.19 -3.14 8.32
C GLY A 57 12.71 -3.25 7.98
N LEU A 58 12.33 -3.01 6.71
CA LEU A 58 10.95 -3.05 6.25
C LEU A 58 10.58 -4.45 5.74
N PRO A 59 9.30 -4.85 5.84
CA PRO A 59 8.83 -6.11 5.29
C PRO A 59 9.06 -6.15 3.77
N CYS A 60 9.57 -7.29 3.29
CA CYS A 60 9.76 -7.55 1.87
C CYS A 60 8.71 -8.55 1.40
N PRO A 61 7.87 -8.19 0.41
CA PRO A 61 6.91 -9.14 -0.16
C PRO A 61 7.62 -10.34 -0.81
N ASP A 62 7.06 -11.55 -0.65
CA ASP A 62 7.68 -12.79 -1.10
C ASP A 62 7.80 -12.90 -2.63
N TRP A 63 6.92 -12.22 -3.36
CA TRP A 63 6.89 -12.20 -4.82
C TRP A 63 7.96 -11.27 -5.44
N ILE A 64 8.57 -10.39 -4.65
CA ILE A 64 9.69 -9.56 -5.10
C ILE A 64 10.96 -10.41 -5.01
N LYS A 65 11.48 -10.84 -6.16
CA LYS A 65 12.73 -11.63 -6.23
C LYS A 65 13.93 -10.79 -5.79
#